data_AF-A0A853JHR8-F1
#
_entry.id   AF-A0A853JHR8-F1
#
_cell.length_a   1.000
_cell.length_b   1.000
_cell.length_c   1.000
_cell.angle_alpha   90.00
_cell.angle_beta   90.00
_cell.angle_gamma   90.00
#
_symmetry.space_group_name_H-M   'P 1'
#
loop_
_entity.id
_entity.type
_entity.pdbx_description
1 polymer ?
#
loop_
_entity_poly.entity_id
_entity_poly.type
_entity_poly.pdbx_seq_one_letter_code
_entity_poly.pdbx_strand_id
1 'polypeptide(L)'
;MYEIFEKLLHERGVTAYKVAKDTGIGTATLSNWKNGKYTPKQDKMQKLADYFGVTIDYLMTGKDSASEETPIDIDHAQNETERKLLVLCRKANDVSEEEREDIINLFENTIDLYLKAKGIKGDE
;
A
#
# COMPACT_ATOMS: atom_id res chain seq x y z
N MET A 1 19.16 -6.97 2.11
CA MET A 1 17.89 -7.77 2.07
C MET A 1 17.35 -8.03 3.47
N TYR A 2 18.16 -8.50 4.44
CA TYR A 2 17.70 -8.60 5.83
C TYR A 2 17.48 -7.21 6.48
N GLU A 3 18.11 -6.13 5.98
CA GLU A 3 17.98 -4.81 6.58
C GLU A 3 16.53 -4.29 6.60
N ILE A 4 15.73 -4.60 5.57
CA ILE A 4 14.31 -4.20 5.54
C ILE A 4 13.51 -4.94 6.60
N PHE A 5 13.76 -6.24 6.76
CA PHE A 5 13.16 -7.01 7.84
C PHE A 5 13.56 -6.43 9.21
N GLU A 6 14.83 -6.08 9.42
CA GLU A 6 15.30 -5.46 10.67
C GLU A 6 14.66 -4.10 10.91
N LYS A 7 14.53 -3.26 9.87
CA LYS A 7 13.78 -1.99 9.93
C LYS A 7 12.34 -2.21 10.39
N LEU A 8 11.63 -3.16 9.79
CA LEU A 8 10.24 -3.48 10.15
C LEU A 8 10.10 -4.00 11.59
N LEU A 9 11.09 -4.74 12.10
CA LEU A 9 11.13 -5.12 13.52
C LEU A 9 11.18 -3.89 14.43
N HIS A 10 12.03 -2.91 14.09
CA HIS A 10 12.16 -1.67 14.86
C HIS A 10 10.90 -0.82 14.81
N GLU A 11 10.32 -0.61 13.63
CA GLU A 11 9.10 0.19 13.44
C GLU A 11 7.88 -0.40 14.16
N ARG A 12 7.76 -1.73 14.15
CA ARG A 12 6.66 -2.44 14.81
C ARG A 12 6.93 -2.76 16.27
N GLY A 13 8.13 -2.45 16.78
CA GLY A 13 8.52 -2.75 18.17
C GLY A 13 8.48 -4.24 18.52
N VAL A 14 8.77 -5.12 17.55
CA VAL A 14 8.74 -6.58 17.72
C VAL A 14 10.13 -7.20 17.56
N THR A 15 10.34 -8.35 18.19
CA THR A 15 11.60 -9.09 18.06
C THR A 15 11.49 -10.16 16.98
N ALA A 16 12.62 -10.53 16.36
CA ALA A 16 12.67 -11.66 15.42
C ALA A 16 12.14 -12.97 16.05
N TYR A 17 12.29 -13.15 17.37
CA TYR A 17 11.72 -14.26 18.10
C TYR A 17 10.19 -14.24 18.12
N LYS A 18 9.59 -13.06 18.35
CA LYS A 18 8.13 -12.90 18.29
C LYS A 18 7.61 -13.18 16.88
N VAL A 19 8.25 -12.64 15.86
CA VAL A 19 7.88 -12.92 14.46
C VAL A 19 7.99 -14.40 14.12
N ALA A 20 9.04 -15.09 14.58
CA ALA A 20 9.20 -16.53 14.39
C ALA A 20 8.04 -17.32 15.03
N LYS A 21 7.62 -16.93 16.24
CA LYS A 21 6.49 -17.56 16.95
C LYS A 21 5.17 -17.32 16.22
N ASP A 22 4.92 -16.09 15.80
CA ASP A 22 3.64 -15.68 15.21
C ASP A 22 3.47 -16.21 13.78
N THR A 23 4.55 -16.30 13.00
CA THR A 23 4.52 -16.77 11.60
C THR A 23 4.77 -18.27 11.44
N GLY A 24 5.21 -18.94 12.51
CA GLY A 24 5.65 -20.34 12.49
C GLY A 24 6.97 -20.56 11.73
N ILE A 25 7.67 -19.50 11.32
CA ILE A 25 8.98 -19.59 10.68
C ILE A 25 10.03 -19.80 11.78
N GLY A 26 10.71 -20.94 11.74
CA GLY A 26 11.69 -21.27 12.78
C GLY A 26 12.78 -20.20 12.93
N THR A 27 13.16 -19.88 14.16
CA THR A 27 14.18 -18.87 14.51
C THR A 27 15.51 -19.10 13.80
N ALA A 28 15.92 -20.36 13.63
CA ALA A 28 17.12 -20.73 12.86
C ALA A 28 17.05 -20.26 11.40
N THR A 29 15.86 -20.22 10.79
CA THR A 29 15.66 -19.71 9.43
C THR A 29 15.95 -18.21 9.38
N LEU A 30 15.39 -17.43 10.32
CA LEU A 30 15.63 -15.99 10.39
C LEU A 30 17.09 -15.65 10.71
N SER A 31 17.72 -16.42 11.62
CA SER A 31 19.14 -16.25 11.93
C SER A 31 20.05 -16.59 10.74
N ASN A 32 19.76 -17.66 9.99
CA ASN A 32 20.51 -17.99 8.79
C ASN A 32 20.32 -16.94 7.69
N TRP A 33 19.14 -16.32 7.63
CA TRP A 33 18.88 -15.20 6.73
C TRP A 33 19.65 -13.94 7.11
N LYS A 34 19.66 -13.57 8.40
CA LYS A 34 20.48 -12.48 8.93
C LYS A 34 21.96 -12.65 8.59
N ASN A 35 22.46 -13.88 8.67
CA ASN A 35 23.86 -14.20 8.42
C ASN A 35 24.19 -14.46 6.93
N GLY A 36 23.24 -14.26 6.01
CA GLY A 36 23.45 -14.47 4.57
C GLY A 36 23.66 -15.93 4.15
N LYS A 37 23.43 -16.90 5.04
CA LYS A 37 23.58 -18.34 4.74
C LYS A 37 22.41 -18.91 3.95
N TYR A 38 21.26 -18.26 4.00
CA TYR A 38 20.02 -18.73 3.40
C TYR A 38 19.10 -17.55 3.10
N THR A 39 18.44 -17.54 1.95
CA THR A 39 17.34 -16.60 1.68
C THR A 39 16.02 -17.37 1.75
N PRO A 40 15.03 -16.91 2.55
CA PRO A 40 13.71 -17.54 2.60
C PRO A 40 13.09 -17.64 1.21
N LYS A 41 12.45 -18.78 0.95
CA LYS A 41 11.69 -19.01 -0.28
C LYS A 41 10.38 -18.21 -0.24
N GLN A 42 9.75 -18.08 -1.39
CA GLN A 42 8.56 -17.26 -1.60
C GLN A 42 7.44 -17.53 -0.58
N ASP A 43 7.20 -18.78 -0.19
CA ASP A 43 6.20 -19.16 0.81
C ASP A 43 6.46 -18.53 2.19
N LYS A 44 7.73 -18.50 2.62
CA LYS A 44 8.14 -17.88 3.87
C LYS A 44 8.20 -16.36 3.74
N MET A 45 8.65 -15.85 2.60
CA MET A 45 8.67 -14.41 2.33
C MET A 45 7.26 -13.82 2.33
N GLN A 46 6.27 -14.51 1.74
CA GLN A 46 4.87 -14.09 1.78
C GLN A 46 4.36 -14.00 3.22
N LYS A 47 4.58 -15.04 4.03
CA LYS A 47 4.16 -15.03 5.45
C LYS A 47 4.78 -13.88 6.26
N LEU A 48 6.03 -13.54 5.98
CA LEU A 48 6.69 -12.40 6.63
C LEU A 48 6.09 -11.08 6.14
N ALA A 49 5.87 -10.94 4.83
CA ALA A 49 5.25 -9.76 4.23
C ALA A 49 3.83 -9.53 4.79
N ASP A 50 3.01 -10.59 4.85
CA ASP A 50 1.67 -10.58 5.43
C ASP A 50 1.68 -10.17 6.91
N TYR A 51 2.65 -10.68 7.69
CA TYR A 51 2.80 -10.33 9.11
C TYR A 51 3.04 -8.84 9.32
N PHE A 52 3.80 -8.21 8.43
CA PHE A 52 4.10 -6.78 8.51
C PHE A 52 3.13 -5.91 7.69
N GLY A 53 2.21 -6.50 6.94
CA GLY A 53 1.28 -5.79 6.06
C GLY A 53 1.98 -5.03 4.93
N VAL A 54 3.05 -5.60 4.35
CA VAL A 54 3.82 -5.03 3.24
C VAL A 54 3.86 -5.99 2.06
N THR A 55 4.34 -5.55 0.89
CA THR A 55 4.55 -6.46 -0.25
C THR A 55 5.85 -7.26 -0.08
N ILE A 56 5.94 -8.43 -0.75
CA ILE A 56 7.19 -9.21 -0.81
C ILE A 56 8.33 -8.37 -1.39
N ASP A 57 8.05 -7.63 -2.47
CA ASP A 57 9.05 -6.82 -3.16
C ASP A 57 9.59 -5.72 -2.26
N TYR A 58 8.73 -5.07 -1.46
CA TYR A 58 9.18 -4.12 -0.44
C TYR A 58 10.09 -4.82 0.57
N LEU A 59 9.66 -5.97 1.12
CA LEU A 59 10.46 -6.73 2.08
C LEU A 59 11.83 -7.15 1.51
N MET A 60 11.92 -7.42 0.21
CA MET A 60 13.14 -7.86 -0.45
C MET A 60 14.07 -6.72 -0.86
N THR A 61 13.51 -5.65 -1.40
CA THR A 61 14.25 -4.61 -2.11
C THR A 61 14.22 -3.25 -1.41
N GLY A 62 13.31 -3.07 -0.46
CA GLY A 62 13.01 -1.78 0.16
C GLY A 62 12.31 -0.80 -0.79
N LYS A 63 11.91 -1.27 -1.98
CA LYS A 63 11.15 -0.49 -2.95
C LYS A 63 9.71 -0.97 -2.92
N ASP A 64 8.77 -0.06 -2.73
CA ASP A 64 7.36 -0.36 -2.88
C ASP A 64 7.10 -0.74 -4.35
N SER A 65 6.78 -2.00 -4.57
CA SER A 65 6.23 -2.48 -5.84
C SER A 65 4.80 -1.96 -5.95
N ALA A 66 4.65 -0.76 -6.49
CA ALA A 66 3.35 -0.15 -6.80
C ALA A 66 2.38 -0.06 -5.60
N SER A 67 2.76 0.68 -4.55
CA SER A 67 1.87 1.77 -4.14
C SER A 67 2.46 3.03 -4.73
N GLU A 68 1.98 3.34 -5.92
CA GLU A 68 2.01 4.68 -6.45
C GLU A 68 1.37 5.62 -5.40
N GLU A 69 2.19 6.26 -4.56
CA GLU A 69 2.15 7.72 -4.58
C GLU A 69 2.61 8.11 -5.97
N THR A 70 1.77 7.92 -7.00
CA THR A 70 2.02 8.62 -8.23
C THR A 70 1.85 10.08 -7.84
N PRO A 71 2.86 10.94 -8.06
CA PRO A 71 2.52 12.31 -8.34
C PRO A 71 1.44 12.22 -9.42
N ILE A 72 0.23 12.71 -9.15
CA ILE A 72 -0.81 12.78 -10.18
C ILE A 72 -0.15 13.50 -11.35
N ASP A 73 0.24 12.73 -12.37
CA ASP A 73 1.02 13.24 -13.48
C ASP A 73 0.01 13.89 -14.43
N ILE A 74 -0.19 15.18 -14.19
CA ILE A 74 -1.11 16.03 -14.96
C ILE A 74 -0.69 16.07 -16.44
N ASP A 75 0.54 15.64 -16.77
CA ASP A 75 1.08 15.58 -18.13
C ASP A 75 0.48 14.42 -18.95
N HIS A 76 -0.20 13.47 -18.30
CA HIS A 76 -0.88 12.34 -18.96
C HIS A 76 -2.39 12.51 -19.13
N ALA A 77 -2.97 13.68 -18.79
CA ALA A 77 -4.38 13.94 -19.04
C ALA A 77 -4.69 13.84 -20.54
N GLN A 78 -5.66 13.01 -20.93
CA GLN A 78 -6.02 12.79 -22.34
C GLN A 78 -6.74 14.01 -22.94
N ASN A 79 -7.31 14.87 -22.08
CA ASN A 79 -8.00 16.09 -22.48
C ASN A 79 -8.10 17.10 -21.31
N GLU A 80 -8.56 18.31 -21.63
CA GLU A 80 -8.71 19.42 -20.68
C GLU A 80 -9.72 19.14 -19.55
N THR A 81 -10.74 18.31 -19.80
CA THR A 81 -11.73 17.94 -18.78
C THR A 81 -11.09 17.05 -17.74
N GLU A 82 -10.37 16.01 -18.18
CA GLU A 82 -9.62 15.13 -17.30
C GLU A 82 -8.57 15.88 -16.50
N ARG A 83 -7.82 16.79 -17.15
CA ARG A 83 -6.86 17.68 -16.48
C ARG A 83 -7.50 18.45 -15.33
N LYS A 84 -8.69 19.02 -15.52
CA LYS A 84 -9.42 19.76 -14.47
C LYS A 84 -9.78 18.87 -13.29
N LEU A 85 -10.24 17.64 -13.54
CA LEU A 85 -10.57 16.69 -12.48
C LEU A 85 -9.33 16.33 -11.65
N LEU A 86 -8.21 16.04 -12.31
CA LEU A 86 -6.94 15.72 -11.65
C LEU A 86 -6.43 16.86 -10.76
N VAL A 87 -6.57 18.12 -11.21
CA VAL A 87 -6.22 19.29 -10.39
C VAL A 87 -7.09 19.39 -9.13
N LEU A 88 -8.38 19.04 -9.21
CA LEU A 88 -9.26 19.03 -8.03
C LEU A 88 -8.83 17.95 -7.04
N CYS A 89 -8.50 16.74 -7.51
CA CYS A 89 -8.01 15.66 -6.66
C CYS A 89 -6.74 16.04 -5.89
N ARG A 90 -5.79 16.76 -6.52
CA ARG A 90 -4.58 17.24 -5.83
C ARG A 90 -4.91 18.19 -4.68
N LYS A 91 -5.83 19.14 -4.88
CA LYS A 91 -6.21 20.08 -3.82
C LYS A 91 -6.84 19.37 -2.62
N ALA A 92 -7.55 18.28 -2.87
CA ALA A 92 -8.11 17.43 -1.82
C ALA A 92 -7.05 16.58 -1.09
N ASN A 93 -5.78 16.59 -1.52
CA ASN A 93 -4.70 15.88 -0.84
C ASN A 93 -4.01 16.73 0.24
N ASP A 94 -4.27 18.04 0.27
CA ASP A 94 -3.72 18.97 1.28
C ASP A 94 -4.58 19.05 2.56
N VAL A 95 -5.63 18.23 2.67
CA VAL A 95 -6.58 18.19 3.81
C VAL A 95 -6.36 16.95 4.66
N SER A 96 -6.95 16.90 5.86
CA SER A 96 -6.81 15.72 6.74
C SER A 96 -7.45 14.45 6.15
N GLU A 97 -7.04 13.29 6.65
CA GLU A 97 -7.59 11.99 6.24
C GLU A 97 -9.12 11.93 6.36
N GLU A 98 -9.67 12.48 7.47
CA GLU A 98 -11.10 12.55 7.74
C GLU A 98 -11.82 13.45 6.74
N GLU A 99 -11.29 14.65 6.49
CA GLU A 99 -11.85 15.58 5.50
C GLU A 99 -11.78 15.02 4.08
N ARG A 100 -10.73 14.25 3.76
CA ARG A 100 -10.59 13.61 2.46
C ARG A 100 -11.64 12.51 2.25
N GLU A 101 -11.92 11.72 3.29
CA GLU A 101 -12.98 10.72 3.26
C GLU A 101 -14.36 11.37 3.07
N ASP A 102 -14.63 12.48 3.75
CA ASP A 102 -15.86 13.26 3.55
C ASP A 102 -16.00 13.78 2.12
N ILE A 103 -14.89 14.26 1.53
CA ILE A 103 -14.85 14.72 0.14
C ILE A 103 -15.16 13.57 -0.82
N ILE A 104 -14.55 12.40 -0.63
CA ILE A 104 -14.78 11.20 -1.46
C ILE A 104 -16.26 10.82 -1.41
N ASN A 105 -16.83 10.67 -0.21
CA ASN A 105 -18.24 10.33 -0.02
C ASN A 105 -19.17 11.34 -0.69
N LEU A 106 -18.86 12.65 -0.62
CA LEU A 106 -19.65 13.68 -1.28
C LEU A 106 -19.61 13.54 -2.81
N PHE A 107 -18.43 13.27 -3.38
CA PHE A 107 -18.26 13.07 -4.82
C PHE A 107 -19.03 11.84 -5.31
N GLU A 108 -18.89 10.70 -4.63
CA GLU A 108 -19.60 9.46 -4.96
C GLU A 108 -21.11 9.66 -4.96
N ASN A 109 -21.65 10.19 -3.86
CA ASN A 109 -23.08 10.46 -3.74
C ASN A 109 -23.59 11.41 -4.84
N THR A 110 -22.81 12.43 -5.20
CA THR A 110 -23.19 13.39 -6.25
C THR A 110 -23.21 12.72 -7.63
N ILE A 111 -22.21 11.90 -7.93
CA ILE A 111 -22.13 11.13 -9.18
C ILE A 111 -23.31 10.17 -9.27
N ASP A 112 -23.57 9.41 -8.21
CA ASP A 112 -24.68 8.45 -8.17
C ASP A 112 -26.04 9.13 -8.37
N LEU A 113 -26.28 10.27 -7.70
CA LEU A 113 -27.48 11.06 -7.89
C LEU A 113 -27.65 11.50 -9.35
N TYR A 114 -26.56 11.95 -9.98
CA TYR A 114 -26.57 12.38 -11.38
C TYR A 114 -26.83 11.21 -12.34
N LEU A 115 -26.12 10.08 -12.16
CA LEU A 115 -26.28 8.88 -12.98
C LEU A 115 -27.69 8.31 -12.86
N LYS A 116 -28.23 8.25 -11.63
CA LYS A 116 -29.62 7.85 -11.37
C LYS A 116 -30.62 8.76 -12.05
N ALA A 117 -30.44 10.08 -11.98
CA ALA A 117 -31.30 11.04 -12.67
C ALA A 117 -31.24 10.90 -14.21
N LYS A 118 -30.11 10.40 -14.74
CA LYS A 118 -29.93 10.09 -16.17
C LYS A 118 -30.36 8.68 -16.56
N GLY A 119 -30.78 7.84 -15.61
CA GLY A 119 -31.14 6.44 -15.86
C GLY A 119 -29.95 5.54 -16.24
N ILE A 120 -28.73 5.97 -15.93
CA ILE A 120 -27.50 5.21 -16.15
C ILE A 120 -27.29 4.38 -14.87
N LYS A 121 -27.23 3.05 -15.00
CA LYS A 121 -26.91 2.17 -13.87
C LYS A 121 -25.40 2.28 -13.60
N GLY A 122 -25.03 2.65 -12.37
CA GLY A 122 -23.65 2.47 -11.91
C GLY A 122 -23.38 0.97 -11.81
N ASP A 123 -22.25 0.53 -12.33
CA ASP A 123 -21.81 -0.85 -12.15
C ASP A 123 -21.41 -1.02 -10.68
N GLU A 124 -22.28 -1.66 -9.90
CA GLU A 124 -22.01 -2.17 -8.54
C GLU A 124 -20.91 -3.25 -8.56
#